data_AF-A0A0G1UDR1-F1
#
_entry.id   AF-A0A0G1UDR1-F1
#
_cell.length_a   1.000
_cell.length_b   1.000
_cell.length_c   1.000
_cell.angle_alpha   90.00
_cell.angle_beta   90.00
_cell.angle_gamma   90.00
#
_symmetry.space_group_name_H-M   'P 1'
#
loop_
_entity.id
_entity.type
_entity.pdbx_description
1 polymer ?
#
loop_
_entity_poly.entity_id
_entity_poly.type
_entity_poly.pdbx_seq_one_letter_code
_entity_poly.pdbx_strand_id
1 'polypeptide(L)'
;MGALFHNLIYQPLYNILVFLYNVIPGSDFGIAIIAITVLLRLLLVPIYKKQIESQKKLQELQPKIKKVQSKNKGNKEQQAKELMELYKEHKTNPFSGCLPLIIQLIFLIAIYRILINISAAGLTVDVSQLYGFVKNPGNINQFFITIVDLTKPSVVIAALAAIAQFFQTKMLMANAPAKNEGDAQKDDQQPDMAQIMSKQMLFLGPILTLFIGIKFAAGLSLYWLTSTVFMLVQQVYMQKETPKNK
;
A
#
# COMPACT_ATOMS: atom_id res chain seq x y z
N MET A 1 -21.03 -5.48 -9.43
CA MET A 1 -20.30 -5.10 -8.20
C MET A 1 -21.27 -4.35 -7.30
N GLY A 2 -21.07 -4.35 -5.97
CA GLY A 2 -22.06 -3.72 -5.06
C GLY A 2 -22.16 -2.21 -5.25
N ALA A 3 -23.38 -1.68 -5.16
CA ALA A 3 -23.67 -0.24 -5.29
C ALA A 3 -22.84 0.62 -4.32
N LEU A 4 -22.50 0.10 -3.14
CA LEU A 4 -21.67 0.78 -2.15
C LEU A 4 -20.26 1.11 -2.67
N PHE A 5 -19.56 0.14 -3.27
CA PHE A 5 -18.22 0.41 -3.83
C PHE A 5 -18.30 1.43 -4.97
N HIS A 6 -19.34 1.29 -5.80
CA HIS A 6 -19.53 2.19 -6.93
C HIS A 6 -19.71 3.64 -6.46
N ASN A 7 -20.68 3.88 -5.57
CA ASN A 7 -21.05 5.21 -5.12
C ASN A 7 -20.04 5.85 -4.16
N LEU A 8 -19.38 5.06 -3.29
CA LEU A 8 -18.48 5.59 -2.27
C LEU A 8 -17.02 5.66 -2.70
N ILE A 9 -16.61 4.85 -3.69
CA ILE A 9 -15.19 4.70 -4.05
C ILE A 9 -15.00 5.00 -5.54
N TYR A 10 -15.63 4.23 -6.42
CA TYR A 10 -15.39 4.34 -7.85
C TYR A 10 -15.81 5.71 -8.41
N GLN A 11 -17.05 6.13 -8.19
CA GLN A 11 -17.61 7.36 -8.79
C GLN A 11 -16.92 8.62 -8.25
N PRO A 12 -16.66 8.77 -6.93
CA PRO A 12 -15.87 9.90 -6.44
C PRO A 12 -14.47 9.95 -7.03
N LEU A 13 -13.76 8.81 -7.10
CA LEU A 13 -12.41 8.75 -7.66
C LEU A 13 -12.40 9.07 -9.16
N TYR A 14 -13.39 8.57 -9.91
CA TYR A 14 -13.56 8.88 -11.33
C TYR A 14 -13.70 10.39 -11.53
N ASN A 15 -14.58 11.03 -10.76
CA ASN A 15 -14.82 12.47 -10.85
C ASN A 15 -13.61 13.30 -10.44
N ILE A 16 -12.92 12.92 -9.36
CA ILE A 16 -11.70 13.60 -8.93
C ILE A 16 -10.63 13.47 -10.02
N LEU A 17 -10.48 12.30 -10.64
CA LEU A 17 -9.51 12.09 -11.71
C LEU A 17 -9.81 12.97 -12.93
N VAL A 18 -11.06 12.99 -13.40
CA VAL A 18 -11.48 13.83 -14.53
C VAL A 18 -11.35 15.31 -14.19
N PHE A 19 -11.72 15.71 -12.99
CA PHE A 19 -11.52 17.08 -12.52
C PHE A 19 -10.04 17.48 -12.52
N LEU A 20 -9.15 16.65 -11.98
CA LEU A 20 -7.71 16.89 -11.99
C LEU A 20 -7.17 16.98 -13.41
N TYR A 21 -7.59 16.07 -14.30
CA TYR A 21 -7.21 16.10 -15.72
C TYR A 21 -7.59 17.42 -16.41
N ASN A 22 -8.75 18.00 -16.09
CA ASN A 22 -9.19 19.29 -16.64
C ASN A 22 -8.39 20.49 -16.12
N VAL A 23 -7.93 20.42 -14.86
CA VAL A 23 -7.25 21.54 -14.19
C VAL A 23 -5.73 21.51 -14.46
N ILE A 24 -5.17 20.32 -14.74
CA ILE A 24 -3.75 20.16 -15.02
C ILE A 24 -3.40 20.80 -16.37
N PRO A 25 -2.40 21.70 -16.41
CA PRO A 25 -1.91 22.28 -17.65
C PRO A 25 -1.48 21.20 -18.66
N GLY A 26 -1.95 21.30 -19.89
CA GLY A 26 -1.64 20.33 -20.95
C GLY A 26 -2.44 19.03 -20.89
N SER A 27 -3.36 18.90 -19.92
CA SER A 27 -4.25 17.74 -19.78
C SER A 27 -3.48 16.41 -19.82
N ASP A 28 -2.38 16.34 -19.07
CA ASP A 28 -1.56 15.13 -18.97
C ASP A 28 -2.20 14.13 -18.00
N PHE A 29 -2.57 12.96 -18.53
CA PHE A 29 -3.28 11.96 -17.76
C PHE A 29 -2.40 11.29 -16.69
N GLY A 30 -1.09 11.19 -16.92
CA GLY A 30 -0.19 10.63 -15.92
C GLY A 30 0.02 11.58 -14.75
N ILE A 31 0.10 12.89 -14.99
CA ILE A 31 0.11 13.89 -13.92
C ILE A 31 -1.22 13.85 -13.15
N ALA A 32 -2.36 13.64 -13.83
CA ALA A 32 -3.66 13.48 -13.17
C ALA A 32 -3.69 12.26 -12.25
N ILE A 33 -3.13 11.12 -12.69
CA ILE A 33 -2.99 9.91 -11.87
C ILE A 33 -2.05 10.16 -10.68
N ILE A 34 -0.93 10.86 -10.87
CA ILE A 34 0.00 11.21 -9.78
C ILE A 34 -0.73 12.10 -8.76
N ALA A 35 -1.43 13.13 -9.22
CA ALA A 35 -2.12 14.10 -8.38
C ALA A 35 -3.23 13.44 -7.54
N ILE A 36 -4.07 12.58 -8.13
CA ILE A 36 -5.09 11.86 -7.36
C ILE A 36 -4.44 10.93 -6.33
N THR A 37 -3.33 10.28 -6.68
CA THR A 37 -2.62 9.38 -5.76
C THR A 37 -2.09 10.15 -4.56
N VAL A 38 -1.44 11.30 -4.78
CA VAL A 38 -0.93 12.16 -3.71
C VAL A 38 -2.08 12.71 -2.85
N LEU A 39 -3.18 13.17 -3.48
CA LEU A 39 -4.36 13.65 -2.77
C LEU A 39 -4.92 12.59 -1.82
N LEU A 40 -5.16 11.37 -2.33
CA LEU A 40 -5.66 10.25 -1.51
C LEU A 40 -4.69 9.94 -0.37
N ARG A 41 -3.39 9.93 -0.66
CA ARG A 41 -2.36 9.67 0.35
C ARG A 41 -2.37 10.71 1.45
N LEU A 42 -2.49 12.00 1.11
CA LEU A 42 -2.61 13.10 2.07
C LEU A 42 -3.84 12.95 2.97
N LEU A 43 -5.00 12.64 2.38
CA LEU A 43 -6.24 12.40 3.14
C LEU A 43 -6.11 11.22 4.12
N LEU A 44 -5.34 10.20 3.75
CA LEU A 44 -5.14 9.00 4.55
C LEU A 44 -3.97 9.10 5.55
N VAL A 45 -3.19 10.18 5.54
CA VAL A 45 -2.08 10.40 6.50
C VAL A 45 -2.48 10.12 7.96
N PRO A 46 -3.58 10.66 8.52
CA PRO A 46 -3.92 10.40 9.92
C PRO A 46 -4.20 8.92 10.21
N ILE A 47 -4.79 8.20 9.25
CA ILE A 47 -5.04 6.76 9.36
C ILE A 47 -3.71 6.01 9.35
N TYR A 48 -2.83 6.30 8.38
CA TYR A 48 -1.51 5.69 8.30
C TYR A 48 -0.64 5.98 9.54
N LYS A 49 -0.74 7.18 10.12
CA LYS A 49 -0.06 7.54 11.37
C LYS A 49 -0.43 6.59 12.52
N LYS A 50 -1.74 6.44 12.79
CA LYS A 50 -2.24 5.50 13.83
C LYS A 50 -1.82 4.06 13.55
N GLN A 51 -1.81 3.70 12.27
CA GLN A 51 -1.52 2.34 11.84
C GLN A 51 -0.03 1.97 12.02
N ILE A 52 0.88 2.92 11.77
CA ILE A 52 2.32 2.78 12.06
C ILE A 52 2.58 2.72 13.58
N GLU A 53 1.88 3.54 14.37
CA GLU A 53 1.99 3.49 15.84
C GLU A 53 1.59 2.12 16.40
N SER A 54 0.48 1.56 15.90
CA SER A 54 0.04 0.20 16.29
C SER A 54 1.07 -0.87 15.90
N GLN A 55 1.70 -0.73 14.73
CA GLN A 55 2.80 -1.64 14.32
C GLN A 55 4.01 -1.54 15.25
N LYS A 56 4.39 -0.33 15.71
CA LYS A 56 5.49 -0.16 16.67
C LYS A 56 5.19 -0.85 18.00
N LYS A 57 3.98 -0.70 18.55
CA LYS A 57 3.55 -1.43 19.76
C LYS A 57 3.64 -2.95 19.57
N LEU A 58 3.25 -3.45 18.39
CA LEU A 58 3.39 -4.87 18.06
C LEU A 58 4.86 -5.32 17.97
N GLN A 59 5.76 -4.45 17.51
CA GLN A 59 7.21 -4.70 17.50
C GLN A 59 7.78 -4.77 18.92
N GLU A 60 7.35 -3.87 19.82
CA GLU A 60 7.73 -3.88 21.24
C GLU A 60 7.24 -5.15 21.97
N LEU A 61 6.11 -5.72 21.55
CA LEU A 61 5.56 -6.96 22.10
C LEU A 61 6.22 -8.25 21.57
N GLN A 62 7.02 -8.18 20.50
CA GLN A 62 7.71 -9.36 19.93
C GLN A 62 8.43 -10.24 20.96
N PRO A 63 9.22 -9.73 21.94
CA PRO A 63 9.83 -10.58 22.94
C PRO A 63 8.81 -11.34 23.81
N LYS A 64 7.67 -10.73 24.16
CA LYS A 64 6.60 -11.39 24.92
C LYS A 64 5.86 -12.43 24.07
N ILE A 65 5.60 -12.10 22.80
CA ILE A 65 5.02 -13.03 21.81
C ILE A 65 5.89 -14.28 21.70
N LYS A 66 7.22 -14.12 21.57
CA LYS A 66 8.16 -15.24 21.50
C LYS A 66 8.15 -16.10 22.77
N LYS A 67 8.06 -15.50 23.96
CA LYS A 67 7.94 -16.24 25.22
C LYS A 67 6.68 -17.11 25.25
N VAL A 68 5.52 -16.57 24.85
CA VAL A 68 4.26 -17.34 24.75
C VAL A 68 4.37 -18.48 23.73
N GLN A 69 5.00 -18.23 22.58
CA GLN A 69 5.21 -19.24 21.55
C GLN A 69 6.12 -20.39 22.03
N SER A 70 7.19 -20.07 22.75
CA SER A 70 8.11 -21.06 23.32
C SER A 70 7.50 -21.85 24.48
N LYS A 71 6.69 -21.21 25.33
CA LYS A 71 6.02 -21.85 26.48
C LYS A 71 4.99 -22.90 26.04
N ASN A 72 4.26 -22.64 24.95
CA ASN A 72 3.18 -23.49 24.48
C ASN A 72 3.56 -24.31 23.23
N LYS A 73 4.85 -24.66 23.07
CA LYS A 73 5.32 -25.51 21.98
C LYS A 73 4.54 -26.83 21.97
N GLY A 74 3.78 -27.08 20.90
CA GLY A 74 2.97 -28.30 20.72
C GLY A 74 1.47 -28.13 20.98
N ASN A 75 1.04 -27.07 21.68
CA ASN A 75 -0.39 -26.77 21.89
C ASN A 75 -0.77 -25.45 21.21
N LYS A 76 -1.15 -25.54 19.93
CA LYS A 76 -1.53 -24.39 19.10
C LYS A 76 -2.76 -23.64 19.62
N GLU A 77 -3.69 -24.34 20.26
CA GLU A 77 -4.91 -23.73 20.79
C GLU A 77 -4.59 -22.86 22.01
N GLN A 78 -3.84 -23.40 22.97
CA GLN A 78 -3.39 -22.66 24.14
C GLN A 78 -2.49 -21.48 23.74
N GLN A 79 -1.59 -21.69 22.76
CA GLN A 79 -0.76 -20.64 22.19
C GLN A 79 -1.60 -19.49 21.61
N ALA A 80 -2.62 -19.81 20.81
CA ALA A 80 -3.49 -18.78 20.21
C ALA A 80 -4.26 -17.99 21.27
N LYS A 81 -4.75 -18.68 22.32
CA LYS A 81 -5.46 -18.06 23.44
C LYS A 81 -4.57 -17.10 24.23
N GLU A 82 -3.40 -17.55 24.68
CA GLU A 82 -2.45 -16.72 25.43
C GLU A 82 -1.94 -15.53 24.61
N LEU A 83 -1.73 -15.70 23.30
CA LEU A 83 -1.39 -14.58 22.41
C LEU A 83 -2.52 -13.55 22.32
N MET A 84 -3.77 -13.99 22.22
CA MET A 84 -4.91 -13.08 22.18
C MET A 84 -5.10 -12.34 23.51
N GLU A 85 -4.88 -13.01 24.64
CA GLU A 85 -4.87 -12.39 25.97
C GLU A 85 -3.75 -11.35 26.09
N LEU A 86 -2.52 -11.68 25.66
CA LEU A 86 -1.40 -10.74 25.62
C LEU A 86 -1.72 -9.48 24.81
N TYR A 87 -2.32 -9.62 23.63
CA TYR A 87 -2.74 -8.50 22.79
C TYR A 87 -3.82 -7.64 23.47
N LYS A 88 -4.79 -8.26 24.16
CA LYS A 88 -5.84 -7.56 24.91
C LYS A 88 -5.28 -6.78 26.10
N GLU A 89 -4.41 -7.41 26.89
CA GLU A 89 -3.76 -6.79 28.05
C GLU A 89 -2.98 -5.52 27.65
N HIS A 90 -2.27 -5.59 26.52
CA HIS A 90 -1.47 -4.49 26.00
C HIS A 90 -2.25 -3.58 25.03
N LYS A 91 -3.58 -3.75 24.93
CA LYS A 91 -4.49 -2.96 24.07
C LYS A 91 -3.96 -2.78 22.64
N THR A 92 -3.33 -3.82 22.10
CA THR A 92 -2.68 -3.80 20.78
C THR A 92 -3.45 -4.68 19.81
N ASN A 93 -3.67 -4.20 18.58
CA ASN A 93 -4.44 -4.93 17.57
C ASN A 93 -3.50 -5.60 16.55
N PRO A 94 -3.45 -6.94 16.47
CA PRO A 94 -2.58 -7.65 15.51
C PRO A 94 -2.97 -7.41 14.05
N PHE A 95 -4.22 -7.06 13.77
CA PHE A 95 -4.71 -6.78 12.40
C PHE A 95 -4.35 -5.38 11.90
N SER A 96 -3.81 -4.51 12.76
CA SER A 96 -3.36 -3.18 12.30
C SER A 96 -2.25 -3.27 11.26
N GLY A 97 -1.49 -4.36 11.19
CA GLY A 97 -0.44 -4.56 10.18
C GLY A 97 -0.96 -4.78 8.74
N CYS A 98 -2.14 -5.38 8.57
CA CYS A 98 -2.69 -5.71 7.24
C CYS A 98 -3.69 -4.67 6.69
N LEU A 99 -4.18 -3.77 7.54
CA LEU A 99 -5.07 -2.66 7.14
C LEU A 99 -4.59 -1.83 5.93
N PRO A 100 -3.30 -1.45 5.79
CA PRO A 100 -2.86 -0.62 4.67
C PRO A 100 -2.88 -1.41 3.37
N LEU A 101 -2.64 -2.73 3.43
CA LEU A 101 -2.75 -3.61 2.27
C LEU A 101 -4.20 -3.67 1.78
N ILE A 102 -5.17 -3.79 2.70
CA ILE A 102 -6.60 -3.78 2.35
C ILE A 102 -6.99 -2.44 1.70
N ILE A 103 -6.62 -1.33 2.33
CA ILE A 103 -6.88 0.01 1.78
C ILE A 103 -6.22 0.16 0.41
N GLN A 104 -4.97 -0.29 0.26
CA GLN A 104 -4.23 -0.29 -0.99
C GLN A 104 -4.98 -1.07 -2.08
N LEU A 105 -5.45 -2.29 -1.78
CA LEU A 105 -6.16 -3.15 -2.74
C LEU A 105 -7.48 -2.53 -3.18
N ILE A 106 -8.24 -1.93 -2.27
CA ILE A 106 -9.50 -1.25 -2.59
C ILE A 106 -9.28 -0.12 -3.60
N PHE A 107 -8.29 0.76 -3.34
CA PHE A 107 -7.97 1.86 -4.24
C PHE A 107 -7.34 1.38 -5.55
N LEU A 108 -6.49 0.35 -5.49
CA LEU A 108 -5.90 -0.27 -6.68
C LEU A 108 -6.98 -0.81 -7.62
N ILE A 109 -7.97 -1.54 -7.08
CA ILE A 109 -9.10 -2.07 -7.85
C ILE A 109 -9.92 -0.92 -8.45
N ALA A 110 -10.13 0.17 -7.71
CA ALA A 110 -10.87 1.32 -8.19
C ALA A 110 -10.16 2.02 -9.36
N ILE A 111 -8.87 2.34 -9.21
CA ILE A 111 -8.06 2.95 -10.28
C ILE A 111 -7.96 2.03 -11.49
N TYR A 112 -7.72 0.73 -11.29
CA TYR A 112 -7.72 -0.25 -12.38
C TYR A 112 -9.04 -0.23 -13.17
N ARG A 113 -10.18 -0.20 -12.48
CA ARG A 113 -11.50 -0.14 -13.13
C ARG A 113 -11.73 1.15 -13.88
N ILE A 114 -11.31 2.28 -13.33
CA ILE A 114 -11.42 3.58 -14.00
C ILE A 114 -10.62 3.53 -15.31
N LEU A 115 -9.36 3.07 -15.26
CA LEU A 115 -8.48 3.00 -16.42
C LEU A 115 -9.01 2.06 -17.50
N ILE A 116 -9.45 0.85 -17.13
CA ILE A 116 -9.97 -0.12 -18.11
C ILE A 116 -11.29 0.34 -18.72
N ASN A 117 -12.17 0.98 -17.94
CA ASN A 117 -13.45 1.47 -18.46
C ASN A 117 -13.25 2.65 -19.42
N ILE A 118 -12.37 3.60 -19.09
CA ILE A 118 -12.01 4.70 -19.99
C ILE A 118 -11.37 4.15 -21.27
N SER A 119 -10.44 3.20 -21.15
CA SER A 119 -9.77 2.59 -22.30
C SER A 119 -10.76 1.81 -23.18
N ALA A 120 -11.66 1.02 -22.58
CA ALA A 120 -12.69 0.27 -23.31
C ALA A 120 -13.72 1.17 -23.99
N ALA A 121 -13.99 2.36 -23.44
CA ALA A 121 -14.84 3.38 -24.04
C ALA A 121 -14.11 4.22 -25.12
N GLY A 122 -12.92 3.79 -25.58
CA GLY A 122 -12.16 4.52 -26.60
C GLY A 122 -11.63 5.86 -26.10
N LEU A 123 -11.29 5.96 -24.80
CA LEU A 123 -10.83 7.17 -24.11
C LEU A 123 -11.89 8.27 -23.96
N THR A 124 -13.15 7.97 -24.24
CA THR A 124 -14.26 8.89 -24.01
C THR A 124 -14.68 8.87 -22.55
N VAL A 125 -14.96 10.06 -22.00
CA VAL A 125 -15.48 10.20 -20.64
C VAL A 125 -16.97 9.83 -20.61
N ASP A 126 -17.32 8.94 -19.69
CA ASP A 126 -18.71 8.54 -19.44
C ASP A 126 -19.43 9.64 -18.66
N VAL A 127 -20.25 10.40 -19.37
CA VAL A 127 -21.01 11.53 -18.81
C VAL A 127 -21.98 11.08 -17.71
N SER A 128 -22.48 9.83 -17.75
CA SER A 128 -23.38 9.31 -16.72
C SER A 128 -22.73 9.20 -15.34
N GLN A 129 -21.39 9.14 -15.31
CA GLN A 129 -20.62 9.04 -14.08
C GLN A 129 -20.26 10.41 -13.50
N LEU A 130 -20.36 11.47 -14.30
CA LEU A 130 -19.91 12.81 -13.91
C LEU A 130 -20.88 13.48 -12.93
N TYR A 131 -20.32 14.10 -11.90
CA TYR A 131 -21.04 15.05 -11.07
C TYR A 131 -21.25 16.35 -11.83
N GLY A 132 -22.36 17.04 -11.57
CA GLY A 132 -22.76 18.23 -12.33
C GLY A 132 -21.76 19.39 -12.32
N PHE A 133 -20.82 19.42 -11.37
CA PHE A 133 -19.75 20.43 -11.30
C PHE A 133 -18.48 20.04 -12.06
N VAL A 134 -18.36 18.80 -12.54
CA VAL A 134 -17.19 18.32 -13.29
C VAL A 134 -17.43 18.50 -14.78
N LYS A 135 -16.62 19.34 -15.42
CA LYS A 135 -16.69 19.56 -16.89
C LYS A 135 -16.27 18.30 -17.63
N ASN A 136 -16.98 17.98 -18.72
CA ASN A 136 -16.63 16.86 -19.58
C ASN A 136 -15.50 17.28 -20.56
N PRO A 137 -14.30 16.67 -20.52
CA PRO A 137 -13.25 16.94 -21.51
C PRO A 137 -13.50 16.27 -22.88
N GLY A 138 -14.50 15.40 -23.01
CA GLY A 138 -14.70 14.57 -24.17
C GLY A 138 -13.72 13.40 -24.18
N ASN A 139 -12.59 13.56 -24.87
CA ASN A 139 -11.55 12.52 -24.98
C ASN A 139 -10.40 12.77 -24.01
N ILE A 140 -9.91 11.70 -23.40
CA ILE A 140 -8.73 11.72 -22.55
C ILE A 140 -7.48 11.44 -23.41
N ASN A 141 -6.49 12.31 -23.31
CA ASN A 141 -5.16 12.05 -23.81
C ASN A 141 -4.47 11.05 -22.87
N GLN A 142 -4.27 9.83 -23.34
CA GLN A 142 -3.71 8.73 -22.55
C GLN A 142 -2.20 8.81 -22.25
N PHE A 143 -1.50 9.80 -22.80
CA PHE A 143 -0.05 9.89 -22.66
C PHE A 143 0.38 10.51 -21.32
N PHE A 144 1.49 10.01 -20.78
CA PHE A 144 2.25 10.60 -19.70
C PHE A 144 3.55 11.19 -20.27
N ILE A 145 3.78 12.48 -20.02
CA ILE A 145 4.90 13.28 -20.53
C ILE A 145 5.05 13.10 -22.04
N THR A 146 3.93 13.00 -22.78
CA THR A 146 3.86 12.80 -24.25
C THR A 146 4.44 11.48 -24.77
N ILE A 147 5.20 10.71 -23.97
CA ILE A 147 6.00 9.58 -24.45
C ILE A 147 5.35 8.24 -24.07
N VAL A 148 4.73 8.15 -22.90
CA VAL A 148 4.27 6.86 -22.37
C VAL A 148 2.76 6.74 -22.46
N ASP A 149 2.28 5.80 -23.27
CA ASP A 149 0.86 5.44 -23.35
C ASP A 149 0.44 4.67 -22.08
N LEU A 150 -0.42 5.28 -21.26
CA LEU A 150 -0.81 4.71 -19.96
C LEU A 150 -1.86 3.60 -20.05
N THR A 151 -2.47 3.38 -21.22
CA THR A 151 -3.43 2.28 -21.41
C THR A 151 -2.76 0.95 -21.68
N LYS A 152 -1.50 0.97 -22.13
CA LYS A 152 -0.70 -0.22 -22.42
C LYS A 152 0.25 -0.54 -21.27
N PRO A 153 0.67 -1.80 -21.10
CA PRO A 153 1.68 -2.14 -20.10
C PRO A 153 3.01 -1.42 -20.36
N SER A 154 3.71 -1.05 -19.29
CA SER A 154 5.05 -0.45 -19.36
C SER A 154 6.00 -1.13 -18.38
N VAL A 155 6.95 -1.89 -18.92
CA VAL A 155 7.96 -2.60 -18.12
C VAL A 155 8.81 -1.63 -17.32
N VAL A 156 9.11 -0.44 -17.87
CA VAL A 156 9.92 0.57 -17.19
C VAL A 156 9.22 1.08 -15.93
N ILE A 157 7.95 1.47 -16.03
CA ILE A 157 7.19 1.97 -14.87
C ILE A 157 6.96 0.84 -13.86
N ALA A 158 6.65 -0.37 -14.32
CA ALA A 158 6.48 -1.53 -13.44
C ALA A 158 7.77 -1.88 -12.67
N ALA A 159 8.93 -1.84 -13.33
CA ALA A 159 10.23 -2.07 -12.69
C ALA A 159 10.54 -0.99 -11.67
N LEU A 160 10.32 0.29 -11.98
CA LEU A 160 10.48 1.38 -11.03
C LEU A 160 9.57 1.22 -9.81
N ALA A 161 8.30 0.84 -10.02
CA ALA A 161 7.36 0.59 -8.92
C ALA A 161 7.84 -0.54 -8.00
N ALA A 162 8.29 -1.66 -8.58
CA ALA A 162 8.80 -2.81 -7.84
C ALA A 162 10.07 -2.46 -7.06
N ILE A 163 11.02 -1.76 -7.68
CA ILE A 163 12.26 -1.29 -7.03
C ILE A 163 11.92 -0.37 -5.85
N ALA A 164 11.05 0.62 -6.06
CA ALA A 164 10.61 1.51 -5.00
C ALA A 164 9.95 0.73 -3.85
N GLN A 165 9.15 -0.29 -4.16
CA GLN A 165 8.46 -1.10 -3.15
C GLN A 165 9.42 -2.00 -2.38
N PHE A 166 10.48 -2.48 -3.02
CA PHE A 166 11.55 -3.21 -2.35
C PHE A 166 12.22 -2.32 -1.29
N PHE A 167 12.62 -1.10 -1.66
CA PHE A 167 13.19 -0.15 -0.71
C PHE A 167 12.21 0.23 0.40
N GLN A 168 10.93 0.39 0.05
CA GLN A 168 9.87 0.67 1.02
C GLN A 168 9.75 -0.44 2.07
N THR A 169 9.70 -1.69 1.61
CA THR A 169 9.56 -2.86 2.49
C THR A 169 10.81 -3.06 3.34
N LYS A 170 12.00 -2.85 2.76
CA LYS A 170 13.28 -2.88 3.46
C LYS A 170 13.34 -1.85 4.59
N MET A 171 12.87 -0.63 4.36
CA MET A 171 12.85 0.41 5.40
C MET A 171 11.88 0.08 6.55
N LEU A 172 10.75 -0.56 6.27
CA LEU A 172 9.85 -1.03 7.32
C LEU A 172 10.52 -2.09 8.21
N MET A 173 11.32 -2.98 7.62
CA MET A 173 12.03 -4.05 8.33
C MET A 173 13.26 -3.57 9.11
N ALA A 174 13.94 -2.51 8.66
CA ALA A 174 15.07 -1.93 9.37
C ALA A 174 14.70 -1.43 10.79
N ASN A 175 13.41 -1.23 11.05
CA ASN A 175 12.89 -0.84 12.37
C ASN A 175 12.39 -2.04 13.19
N ALA A 176 12.53 -3.28 12.70
CA ALA A 176 12.27 -4.45 13.54
C ALA A 176 13.38 -4.55 14.61
N PRO A 177 13.05 -4.91 15.87
CA PRO A 177 14.03 -4.95 16.95
C PRO A 177 15.18 -5.89 16.58
N ALA A 178 16.42 -5.39 16.74
CA ALA A 178 17.62 -6.19 16.60
C ALA A 178 17.53 -7.41 17.54
N LYS A 179 18.03 -8.57 17.08
CA LYS A 179 18.24 -9.70 17.98
C LYS A 179 19.13 -9.21 19.13
N ASN A 180 18.65 -9.29 20.36
CA ASN A 180 19.52 -9.08 21.52
C ASN A 180 20.62 -10.16 21.46
N GLU A 181 21.88 -9.74 21.38
CA GLU A 181 23.07 -10.61 21.31
C GLU A 181 23.37 -11.34 22.64
N GLY A 182 22.41 -11.38 23.58
CA GLY A 182 22.58 -11.98 24.91
C GLY A 182 22.07 -13.42 25.09
N ASP A 183 21.19 -13.92 24.20
CA ASP A 183 20.59 -15.27 24.34
C ASP A 183 21.22 -16.28 23.37
N ALA A 184 22.54 -16.23 23.22
CA ALA A 184 23.30 -17.28 22.57
C ALA A 184 23.47 -18.48 23.51
N GLN A 185 22.37 -19.15 23.88
CA GLN A 185 22.45 -20.47 24.49
C GLN A 185 21.25 -21.36 24.16
N LYS A 186 21.56 -22.30 23.25
CA LYS A 186 21.03 -23.66 23.08
C LYS A 186 19.61 -23.85 22.54
N ASP A 187 19.63 -24.47 21.36
CA ASP A 187 18.74 -25.48 20.80
C ASP A 187 17.42 -25.11 20.10
N ASP A 188 17.29 -25.81 18.96
CA ASP A 188 16.27 -25.85 17.91
C ASP A 188 16.21 -24.71 16.89
N GLN A 189 16.72 -25.08 15.71
CA GLN A 189 16.55 -24.49 14.38
C GLN A 189 15.07 -24.35 13.98
N GLN A 190 14.29 -23.52 14.66
CA GLN A 190 13.13 -22.92 14.00
C GLN A 190 13.53 -21.56 13.47
N PRO A 191 13.52 -21.37 12.14
CA PRO A 191 13.56 -20.03 11.61
C PRO A 191 12.38 -19.29 12.21
N ASP A 192 12.67 -18.23 12.96
CA ASP A 192 11.68 -17.36 13.60
C ASP A 192 10.60 -17.06 12.55
N MET A 193 9.40 -17.63 12.72
CA MET A 193 8.35 -17.60 11.69
C MET A 193 8.02 -16.16 11.27
N ALA A 194 8.16 -15.21 12.21
CA ALA A 194 8.04 -13.78 11.94
C ALA A 194 9.17 -13.25 11.04
N GLN A 195 10.39 -13.75 11.21
CA GLN A 195 11.54 -13.43 10.36
C GLN A 195 11.42 -14.05 8.95
N ILE A 196 10.81 -15.24 8.83
CA ILE A 196 10.51 -15.82 7.51
C ILE A 196 9.45 -15.00 6.80
N MET A 197 8.32 -14.71 7.46
CA MET A 197 7.22 -13.94 6.88
C MET A 197 7.69 -12.55 6.42
N SER A 198 8.52 -11.88 7.22
CA SER A 198 9.12 -10.60 6.82
C SER A 198 10.05 -10.76 5.61
N LYS A 199 11.00 -11.71 5.63
CA LYS A 199 11.87 -11.95 4.46
C LYS A 199 11.10 -12.32 3.20
N GLN A 200 10.02 -13.09 3.31
CA GLN A 200 9.14 -13.39 2.18
C GLN A 200 8.47 -12.13 1.65
N MET A 201 7.92 -11.29 2.52
CA MET A 201 7.28 -10.03 2.12
C MET A 201 8.24 -9.07 1.41
N LEU A 202 9.52 -9.06 1.79
CA LEU A 202 10.56 -8.22 1.18
C LEU A 202 10.73 -8.48 -0.32
N PHE A 203 10.66 -9.75 -0.74
CA PHE A 203 10.86 -10.14 -2.14
C PHE A 203 9.55 -10.41 -2.88
N LEU A 204 8.60 -11.07 -2.22
CA LEU A 204 7.31 -11.45 -2.82
C LEU A 204 6.51 -10.22 -3.28
N GLY A 205 6.45 -9.19 -2.44
CA GLY A 205 5.70 -7.96 -2.76
C GLY A 205 6.19 -7.30 -4.04
N PRO A 206 7.47 -6.91 -4.14
CA PRO A 206 8.05 -6.33 -5.36
C PRO A 206 7.92 -7.21 -6.61
N ILE A 207 8.13 -8.52 -6.49
CA ILE A 207 8.01 -9.45 -7.62
C ILE A 207 6.56 -9.48 -8.12
N LEU A 208 5.59 -9.56 -7.21
CA LEU A 208 4.17 -9.54 -7.56
C LEU A 208 3.79 -8.21 -8.23
N THR A 209 4.28 -7.09 -7.70
CA THR A 209 4.07 -5.77 -8.29
C THR A 209 4.64 -5.66 -9.70
N LEU A 210 5.84 -6.20 -9.93
CA LEU A 210 6.43 -6.27 -11.26
C LEU A 210 5.57 -7.14 -12.19
N PHE A 211 5.19 -8.34 -11.75
CA PHE A 211 4.37 -9.28 -12.52
C PHE A 211 3.02 -8.67 -12.91
N ILE A 212 2.33 -8.02 -11.96
CA ILE A 212 1.08 -7.31 -12.23
C ILE A 212 1.35 -6.14 -13.19
N GLY A 213 2.37 -5.33 -12.94
CA GLY A 213 2.66 -4.13 -13.72
C GLY A 213 3.02 -4.39 -15.19
N ILE A 214 3.61 -5.54 -15.52
CA ILE A 214 3.87 -5.92 -16.93
C ILE A 214 2.66 -6.53 -17.63
N LYS A 215 1.60 -6.90 -16.89
CA LYS A 215 0.37 -7.49 -17.45
C LYS A 215 -0.75 -6.48 -17.61
N PHE A 216 -0.79 -5.45 -16.77
CA PHE A 216 -1.85 -4.45 -16.75
C PHE A 216 -1.36 -3.09 -17.29
N ALA A 217 -2.32 -2.19 -17.54
CA ALA A 217 -2.07 -0.85 -18.05
C ALA A 217 -1.07 -0.06 -17.20
N ALA A 218 -0.17 0.69 -17.83
CA ALA A 218 0.91 1.42 -17.16
C ALA A 218 0.40 2.50 -16.20
N GLY A 219 -0.81 3.04 -16.39
CA GLY A 219 -1.46 3.91 -15.41
C GLY A 219 -1.60 3.26 -14.04
N LEU A 220 -1.80 1.93 -13.97
CA LEU A 220 -1.86 1.19 -12.72
C LEU A 220 -0.48 1.13 -12.05
N SER A 221 0.57 0.85 -12.82
CA SER A 221 1.95 0.85 -12.32
C SER A 221 2.41 2.23 -11.89
N LEU A 222 1.97 3.30 -12.58
CA LEU A 222 2.26 4.68 -12.22
C LEU A 222 1.60 5.07 -10.90
N TYR A 223 0.32 4.70 -10.72
CA TYR A 223 -0.37 4.80 -9.44
C TYR A 223 0.42 4.10 -8.34
N TRP A 224 0.85 2.86 -8.59
CA TRP A 224 1.59 2.06 -7.61
C TRP A 224 2.92 2.71 -7.23
N LEU A 225 3.72 3.10 -8.22
CA LEU A 225 5.00 3.80 -8.04
C LEU A 225 4.82 5.06 -7.19
N THR A 226 3.86 5.91 -7.58
CA THR A 226 3.59 7.17 -6.87
C THR A 226 3.17 6.92 -5.42
N SER A 227 2.28 5.95 -5.19
CA SER A 227 1.86 5.52 -3.87
C SER A 227 3.03 5.10 -2.99
N THR A 228 3.93 4.29 -3.56
CA THR A 228 5.10 3.76 -2.88
C THR A 228 6.12 4.85 -2.57
N VAL A 229 6.39 5.75 -3.51
CA VAL A 229 7.27 6.90 -3.29
C VAL A 229 6.71 7.82 -2.20
N PHE A 230 5.40 8.09 -2.21
CA PHE A 230 4.77 8.85 -1.14
C PHE A 230 4.95 8.16 0.22
N MET A 231 4.69 6.85 0.29
CA MET A 231 4.86 6.09 1.54
C MET A 231 6.32 6.10 2.02
N LEU A 232 7.30 6.02 1.12
CA LEU A 232 8.72 6.17 1.46
C LEU A 232 8.99 7.52 2.11
N VAL A 233 8.54 8.62 1.49
CA VAL A 233 8.71 9.98 2.01
C VAL A 233 8.02 10.13 3.37
N GLN A 234 6.77 9.67 3.47
CA GLN A 234 5.99 9.71 4.71
C GLN A 234 6.68 8.93 5.84
N GLN A 235 7.19 7.73 5.56
CA GLN A 235 7.82 6.87 6.53
C GLN A 235 9.15 7.47 7.03
N VAL A 236 9.95 8.09 6.15
CA VAL A 236 11.17 8.82 6.53
C VAL A 236 10.84 10.00 7.44
N TYR A 237 9.81 10.79 7.09
CA TYR A 237 9.39 11.94 7.87
C TYR A 237 8.90 11.53 9.27
N MET A 238 8.05 10.51 9.36
CA MET A 238 7.51 10.01 10.63
C MET A 238 8.57 9.38 11.54
N GLN A 239 9.60 8.74 10.98
CA GLN A 239 10.71 8.20 11.79
C GLN A 239 11.53 9.31 12.45
N LYS A 240 11.70 10.47 11.79
CA LYS A 240 12.39 11.63 12.36
C LYS A 240 11.63 12.25 13.53
N GLU A 241 10.30 12.26 13.47
CA GLU A 241 9.44 12.82 14.52
C GLU A 241 9.34 11.93 15.77
N THR A 242 9.67 10.64 15.68
CA THR A 242 9.64 9.76 16.85
C THR A 242 10.99 9.82 17.57
N PRO A 243 11.08 10.35 18.81
CA PRO A 243 12.33 10.33 19.55
C PRO A 243 12.79 8.88 19.71
N LYS A 244 14.06 8.62 19.34
CA LYS A 244 14.71 7.36 19.71
C LYS A 244 14.83 7.37 21.23
N ASN A 245 13.92 6.69 21.92
CA ASN A 245 14.19 6.26 23.29
C ASN A 245 15.38 5.31 23.19
N LYS A 246 16.57 5.83 23.50
CA LYS A 246 17.76 5.04 23.79
C LYS A 246 17.59 4.39 25.15
#